data_AF-A0A9P5TNN6-F1
#
_entry.id   AF-A0A9P5TNN6-F1
#
_cell.length_a   1.000
_cell.length_b   1.000
_cell.length_c   1.000
_cell.angle_alpha   90.00
_cell.angle_beta   90.00
_cell.angle_gamma   90.00
#
_symmetry.space_group_name_H-M   'P 1'
#
loop_
_entity.id
_entity.type
_entity.pdbx_description
1 polymer ?
#
loop_
_entity_poly.entity_id
_entity_poly.type
_entity_poly.pdbx_seq_one_letter_code
_entity_poly.pdbx_strand_id
1 'polypeptide(L)'
;MNRYSRLVTHPKDQGASQAMLYATDGVNSDDDFNKAMVGVASHLLGLGQEIKASLSKSDIIGYQFGTVGVSDAISMGTFGMSYSLQSRDLIADQVETAAGGHHLDGMVVVPGCDKNMPGVLIALGRLNRPGLMVYGGTIRAGSCEGAPQLDIVSAFQSYGKYLQSGKTPEAERERYRTNRYACPGPGACGGMYTANTMASAIEAMGMTIPGSSSFPAQSKEKHDECASVGSVMYNLLAKNILPRQIMTRSAFENAIVLTMIMGGSTNAVLHLIAMAHSVGIKLEIDDFQNVSDRIPFLADIKPSGKYLMEDVYKLGGIPKILAFLLKNKLIDGNNMTVTGKTLGENLEEWTFKHGELDSRQDVIRPLNNPIKTSGHIRILKGNLAPGGAVAKITGKEGLGFVGKARTFDTETDFVRAVESGSIKKGEKTVVILRYLGPKGGPGMPEMLKPTGLIMGAGLGQDVACLTDGRFSGGSHGFVIGGRPIALVQDGDNTINLRVSDEELERRRKEWKAPPLKVHQGTLYKYTKVVTDASHGCVTDA
;
A
#
# COMPACT_ATOMS: atom_id res chain seq x y z
N MET A 1 31.00 2.56 11.81
CA MET A 1 29.66 2.94 12.29
C MET A 1 29.21 4.27 11.68
N ASN A 2 29.99 5.36 11.84
CA ASN A 2 29.70 6.73 11.39
C ASN A 2 30.23 7.08 9.98
N ARG A 3 29.83 6.33 8.94
CA ARG A 3 30.40 6.47 7.58
C ARG A 3 30.13 7.82 6.92
N TYR A 4 28.98 8.42 7.21
CA TYR A 4 28.49 9.67 6.62
C TYR A 4 28.63 10.83 7.60
N SER A 5 28.21 10.65 8.85
CA SER A 5 28.20 11.73 9.85
C SER A 5 29.60 12.24 10.17
N ARG A 6 30.63 11.40 10.06
CA ARG A 6 32.04 11.82 10.20
C ARG A 6 32.41 13.00 9.31
N LEU A 7 31.72 13.20 8.18
CA LEU A 7 31.96 14.33 7.28
C LEU A 7 31.61 15.68 7.90
N VAL A 8 30.73 15.70 8.90
CA VAL A 8 30.32 16.92 9.61
C VAL A 8 30.76 16.93 11.08
N THR A 9 31.19 15.78 11.63
CA THR A 9 31.63 15.68 13.03
C THR A 9 33.15 15.73 13.21
N HIS A 10 33.97 15.33 12.24
CA HIS A 10 35.44 15.22 12.42
C HIS A 10 36.27 16.38 11.83
N PRO A 11 36.03 16.86 10.60
CA PRO A 11 36.88 17.87 9.98
C PRO A 11 36.85 19.21 10.74
N LYS A 12 38.00 19.87 10.88
CA LYS A 12 38.10 21.17 11.57
C LYS A 12 37.34 22.29 10.84
N ASP A 13 37.20 22.18 9.52
CA ASP A 13 36.43 23.11 8.69
C ASP A 13 34.91 22.93 8.82
N GLN A 14 34.46 21.92 9.57
CA GLN A 14 33.05 21.68 9.92
C GLN A 14 32.69 22.22 11.32
N GLY A 15 33.45 23.21 11.82
CA GLY A 15 33.20 23.81 13.13
C GLY A 15 31.79 24.35 13.32
N ALA A 16 31.16 24.88 12.26
CA ALA A 16 29.76 25.32 12.32
C ALA A 16 28.78 24.15 12.52
N SER A 17 29.03 23.03 11.85
CA SER A 17 28.24 21.81 11.99
C SER A 17 28.40 21.22 13.40
N GLN A 18 29.64 21.12 13.90
CA GLN A 18 29.95 20.68 15.26
C GLN A 18 29.28 21.57 16.31
N ALA A 19 29.35 22.89 16.17
CA ALA A 19 28.69 23.85 17.07
C ALA A 19 27.17 23.62 17.15
N MET A 20 26.50 23.39 16.01
CA MET A 20 25.08 23.06 15.98
C MET A 20 24.80 21.70 16.64
N LEU A 21 25.67 20.70 16.46
CA LEU A 21 25.50 19.37 17.03
C LEU A 21 25.62 19.35 18.55
N TYR A 22 26.52 20.13 19.15
CA TYR A 22 26.58 20.29 20.62
C TYR A 22 25.28 20.86 21.22
N ALA A 23 24.47 21.57 20.43
CA ALA A 23 23.17 22.08 20.86
C ALA A 23 22.05 21.03 20.76
N THR A 24 22.33 19.80 20.34
CA THR A 24 21.34 18.74 20.16
C THR A 24 21.40 17.66 21.24
N ASP A 25 20.27 17.02 21.50
CA ASP A 25 20.23 15.84 22.37
C ASP A 25 21.13 14.71 21.82
N GLY A 26 22.02 14.18 22.66
CA GLY A 26 22.85 13.03 22.34
C GLY A 26 24.33 13.36 22.07
N VAL A 27 24.70 14.64 22.05
CA VAL A 27 26.10 15.11 22.02
C VAL A 27 26.39 15.91 23.28
N ASN A 28 27.14 15.32 24.21
CA ASN A 28 27.56 15.95 25.46
C ASN A 28 29.07 16.18 25.50
N SER A 29 29.85 15.47 24.68
CA SER A 29 31.29 15.64 24.55
C SER A 29 31.77 15.35 23.13
N ASP A 30 33.02 15.69 22.85
CA ASP A 30 33.69 15.40 21.57
C ASP A 30 33.72 13.90 21.25
N ASP A 31 33.69 13.03 22.26
CA ASP A 31 33.67 11.58 22.05
C ASP A 31 32.39 11.12 21.33
N ASP A 32 31.26 11.83 21.53
CA ASP A 32 29.98 11.51 20.88
C ASP A 32 30.04 11.71 19.34
N PHE A 33 31.00 12.49 18.83
CA PHE A 33 31.24 12.62 17.38
C PHE A 33 31.74 11.33 16.70
N ASN A 34 32.09 10.30 17.48
CA ASN A 34 32.42 8.98 16.97
C ASN A 34 31.19 8.05 16.82
N LYS A 35 30.04 8.43 17.37
CA LYS A 35 28.81 7.64 17.28
C LYS A 35 28.17 7.80 15.91
N ALA A 36 27.39 6.80 15.52
CA ALA A 36 26.55 6.93 14.33
C ALA A 36 25.36 7.86 14.62
N MET A 37 24.99 8.68 13.64
CA MET A 37 23.79 9.51 13.67
C MET A 37 22.71 8.83 12.82
N VAL A 38 21.58 8.49 13.43
CA VAL A 38 20.46 7.81 12.76
C VAL A 38 19.22 8.69 12.79
N GLY A 39 18.59 8.86 11.63
CA GLY A 39 17.32 9.57 11.53
C GLY A 39 16.14 8.69 11.93
N VAL A 40 15.21 9.25 12.70
CA VAL A 40 13.92 8.63 13.05
C VAL A 40 12.80 9.43 12.41
N ALA A 41 12.42 9.05 11.18
CA ALA A 41 11.37 9.71 10.43
C ALA A 41 10.00 9.14 10.81
N SER A 42 9.12 9.95 11.39
CA SER A 42 7.81 9.48 11.87
C SER A 42 6.76 10.57 11.92
N HIS A 43 5.53 10.27 11.50
CA HIS A 43 4.33 11.06 11.84
C HIS A 43 3.59 10.49 13.06
N LEU A 44 4.08 9.39 13.63
CA LEU A 44 3.59 8.74 14.85
C LEU A 44 4.55 9.08 16.00
N LEU A 45 4.32 10.23 16.64
CA LEU A 45 5.25 10.86 17.60
C LEU A 45 5.74 9.90 18.69
N GLY A 46 4.81 9.18 19.35
CA GLY A 46 5.13 8.30 20.48
C GLY A 46 6.06 7.14 20.10
N LEU A 47 5.76 6.41 19.02
CA LEU A 47 6.62 5.32 18.55
C LEU A 47 8.01 5.83 18.15
N GLY A 48 8.08 7.02 17.54
CA GLY A 48 9.37 7.64 17.18
C GLY A 48 10.23 7.96 18.41
N GLN A 49 9.62 8.40 19.52
CA GLN A 49 10.33 8.67 20.77
C GLN A 49 10.85 7.39 21.42
N GLU A 50 10.06 6.31 21.41
CA GLU A 50 10.49 4.99 21.91
C GLU A 50 11.68 4.44 21.10
N ILE A 51 11.64 4.59 19.78
CA ILE A 51 12.73 4.21 18.89
C ILE A 51 13.98 5.04 19.14
N LYS A 52 13.85 6.38 19.28
CA LYS A 52 14.98 7.26 19.64
C LYS A 52 15.64 6.79 20.94
N ALA A 53 14.83 6.46 21.96
CA ALA A 53 15.34 5.94 23.23
C ALA A 53 16.05 4.58 23.07
N SER A 54 15.55 3.68 22.20
CA SER A 54 16.20 2.40 21.90
C SER A 54 17.56 2.58 21.20
N LEU A 55 17.66 3.54 20.26
CA LEU A 55 18.92 3.89 19.60
C LEU A 55 19.95 4.41 20.60
N SER A 56 19.55 5.31 21.49
CA SER A 56 20.44 5.87 22.52
C SER A 56 20.98 4.79 23.47
N LYS A 57 20.18 3.80 23.85
CA LYS A 57 20.63 2.63 24.64
C LYS A 57 21.65 1.75 23.91
N SER A 58 21.74 1.88 22.58
CA SER A 58 22.64 1.12 21.71
C SER A 58 23.83 1.97 21.23
N ASP A 59 24.12 3.06 21.93
CA ASP A 59 25.21 4.01 21.63
C ASP A 59 25.13 4.67 20.23
N ILE A 60 23.90 4.93 19.79
CA ILE A 60 23.59 5.61 18.52
C ILE A 60 22.82 6.88 18.82
N ILE A 61 23.19 7.98 18.16
CA ILE A 61 22.49 9.26 18.29
C ILE A 61 21.25 9.23 17.38
N GLY A 62 20.06 9.38 17.96
CA GLY A 62 18.80 9.37 17.22
C GLY A 62 18.25 10.78 16.99
N TYR A 63 18.11 11.19 15.73
CA TYR A 63 17.48 12.45 15.33
C TYR A 63 16.07 12.23 14.79
N GLN A 64 15.07 12.55 15.61
CA GLN A 64 13.67 12.41 15.22
C GLN A 64 13.19 13.62 14.40
N PHE A 65 12.48 13.38 13.31
CA PHE A 65 11.81 14.41 12.53
C PHE A 65 10.50 13.92 11.91
N GLY A 66 9.64 14.86 11.56
CA GLY A 66 8.33 14.60 10.97
C GLY A 66 8.40 14.34 9.45
N THR A 67 7.51 13.49 8.95
CA THR A 67 7.20 13.37 7.52
C THR A 67 5.71 13.57 7.34
N VAL A 68 5.28 13.97 6.14
CA VAL A 68 3.84 14.14 5.87
C VAL A 68 3.14 12.80 5.69
N GLY A 69 1.84 12.77 5.92
CA GLY A 69 0.97 11.64 5.61
C GLY A 69 -0.43 12.14 5.29
N VAL A 70 -1.12 11.43 4.40
CA VAL A 70 -2.52 11.70 4.07
C VAL A 70 -3.35 10.48 4.48
N SER A 71 -4.48 10.73 5.14
CA SER A 71 -5.44 9.67 5.43
C SER A 71 -6.31 9.40 4.20
N ASP A 72 -6.13 8.24 3.60
CA ASP A 72 -6.96 7.80 2.48
C ASP A 72 -8.42 7.65 2.89
N ALA A 73 -8.68 7.17 4.11
CA ALA A 73 -10.03 7.01 4.63
C ALA A 73 -10.78 8.36 4.75
N ILE A 74 -10.10 9.43 5.20
CA ILE A 74 -10.70 10.76 5.34
C ILE A 74 -10.87 11.45 3.99
N SER A 75 -9.88 11.30 3.10
CA SER A 75 -9.87 12.00 1.80
C SER A 75 -10.78 11.35 0.74
N MET A 76 -11.20 10.11 0.96
CA MET A 76 -12.03 9.32 0.06
C MET A 76 -13.30 10.06 -0.40
N GLY A 77 -13.58 10.05 -1.70
CA GLY A 77 -14.76 10.68 -2.28
C GLY A 77 -14.72 12.22 -2.32
N THR A 78 -13.54 12.82 -2.11
CA THR A 78 -13.31 14.27 -2.20
C THR A 78 -12.09 14.55 -3.09
N PHE A 79 -11.90 15.81 -3.51
CA PHE A 79 -10.70 16.22 -4.27
C PHE A 79 -9.39 16.00 -3.48
N GLY A 80 -9.47 15.90 -2.15
CA GLY A 80 -8.32 15.57 -1.29
C GLY A 80 -7.63 14.26 -1.67
N MET A 81 -8.35 13.31 -2.26
CA MET A 81 -7.80 12.04 -2.73
C MET A 81 -6.73 12.21 -3.83
N SER A 82 -6.73 13.33 -4.55
CA SER A 82 -5.67 13.69 -5.51
C SER A 82 -4.30 13.83 -4.85
N TYR A 83 -4.26 14.14 -3.54
CA TYR A 83 -3.02 14.26 -2.76
C TYR A 83 -2.54 12.93 -2.16
N SER A 84 -3.31 11.85 -2.29
CA SER A 84 -2.97 10.53 -1.73
C SER A 84 -1.73 9.94 -2.39
N LEU A 85 -1.79 9.52 -3.67
CA LEU A 85 -0.70 8.76 -4.28
C LEU A 85 0.62 9.52 -4.30
N GLN A 86 0.60 10.79 -4.70
CA GLN A 86 1.79 11.65 -4.74
C GLN A 86 2.43 11.86 -3.36
N SER A 87 1.69 11.62 -2.26
CA SER A 87 2.29 11.70 -0.92
C SER A 87 3.34 10.61 -0.72
N ARG A 88 3.26 9.49 -1.45
CA ARG A 88 4.32 8.47 -1.50
C ARG A 88 5.65 9.08 -1.91
N ASP A 89 5.66 9.80 -3.03
CA ASP A 89 6.87 10.38 -3.61
C ASP A 89 7.37 11.56 -2.77
N LEU A 90 6.45 12.37 -2.24
CA LEU A 90 6.79 13.45 -1.32
C LEU A 90 7.43 12.91 -0.02
N ILE A 91 6.95 11.80 0.53
CA ILE A 91 7.57 11.13 1.69
C ILE A 91 8.96 10.63 1.32
N ALA A 92 9.10 10.03 0.13
CA ALA A 92 10.40 9.56 -0.34
C ALA A 92 11.42 10.70 -0.37
N ASP A 93 11.06 11.81 -1.01
CA ASP A 93 11.90 13.00 -1.15
C ASP A 93 12.21 13.65 0.22
N GLN A 94 11.25 13.67 1.16
CA GLN A 94 11.46 14.22 2.51
C GLN A 94 12.46 13.41 3.32
N VAL A 95 12.32 12.08 3.33
CA VAL A 95 13.22 11.18 4.06
C VAL A 95 14.61 11.21 3.44
N GLU A 96 14.69 11.20 2.10
CA GLU A 96 15.95 11.32 1.36
C GLU A 96 16.67 12.66 1.64
N THR A 97 15.94 13.77 1.58
CA THR A 97 16.47 15.12 1.83
C THR A 97 17.02 15.24 3.25
N ALA A 98 16.28 14.76 4.26
CA ALA A 98 16.71 14.83 5.65
C ALA A 98 17.97 13.98 5.90
N ALA A 99 17.99 12.73 5.40
CA ALA A 99 19.15 11.86 5.58
C ALA A 99 20.38 12.36 4.81
N GLY A 100 20.19 12.84 3.58
CA GLY A 100 21.24 13.41 2.74
C GLY A 100 21.82 14.68 3.35
N GLY A 101 20.96 15.66 3.64
CA GLY A 101 21.35 17.00 4.12
C GLY A 101 21.95 17.02 5.52
N HIS A 102 21.57 16.08 6.39
CA HIS A 102 22.14 15.95 7.74
C HIS A 102 23.25 14.91 7.85
N HIS A 103 23.70 14.32 6.73
CA HIS A 103 24.76 13.30 6.72
C HIS A 103 24.48 12.10 7.65
N LEU A 104 23.21 11.70 7.79
CA LEU A 104 22.82 10.61 8.69
C LEU A 104 23.36 9.26 8.20
N ASP A 105 23.90 8.46 9.10
CA ASP A 105 24.51 7.16 8.79
C ASP A 105 23.49 6.07 8.48
N GLY A 106 22.28 6.21 8.99
CA GLY A 106 21.19 5.26 8.78
C GLY A 106 19.84 5.84 9.14
N MET A 107 18.78 5.08 8.89
CA MET A 107 17.40 5.54 9.00
C MET A 107 16.48 4.48 9.61
N VAL A 108 15.71 4.87 10.63
CA VAL A 108 14.51 4.13 11.05
C VAL A 108 13.31 4.96 10.63
N VAL A 109 12.40 4.36 9.86
CA VAL A 109 11.23 5.10 9.36
C VAL A 109 9.94 4.41 9.79
N VAL A 110 9.01 5.20 10.34
CA VAL A 110 7.78 4.71 10.98
C VAL A 110 6.55 5.17 10.19
N PRO A 111 6.12 4.39 9.18
CA PRO A 111 4.89 4.64 8.44
C PRO A 111 3.65 4.05 9.15
N GLY A 112 2.47 4.65 8.92
CA GLY A 112 1.22 4.25 9.59
C GLY A 112 -0.02 4.18 8.69
N CYS A 113 0.08 4.62 7.43
CA CYS A 113 -1.02 4.64 6.47
C CYS A 113 -0.56 4.25 5.06
N ASP A 114 -1.51 3.88 4.21
CA ASP A 114 -1.35 3.27 2.88
C ASP A 114 -0.09 3.69 2.09
N LYS A 115 0.05 4.97 1.78
CA LYS A 115 1.10 5.49 0.88
C LYS A 115 2.44 5.70 1.58
N ASN A 116 2.46 5.68 2.92
CA ASN A 116 3.68 5.90 3.68
C ASN A 116 4.66 4.75 3.50
N MET A 117 4.22 3.50 3.67
CA MET A 117 5.07 2.31 3.56
C MET A 117 5.91 2.27 2.27
N PRO A 118 5.33 2.39 1.07
CA PRO A 118 6.15 2.42 -0.14
C PRO A 118 7.04 3.67 -0.25
N GLY A 119 6.58 4.85 0.19
CA GLY A 119 7.37 6.08 0.14
C GLY A 119 8.66 5.98 0.98
N VAL A 120 8.57 5.38 2.17
CA VAL A 120 9.74 5.21 3.04
C VAL A 120 10.72 4.19 2.47
N LEU A 121 10.23 3.12 1.85
CA LEU A 121 11.10 2.12 1.21
C LEU A 121 11.80 2.67 -0.05
N ILE A 122 11.11 3.51 -0.83
CA ILE A 122 11.73 4.22 -1.96
C ILE A 122 12.89 5.10 -1.46
N ALA A 123 12.69 5.86 -0.38
CA ALA A 123 13.75 6.68 0.21
C ALA A 123 14.96 5.83 0.64
N LEU A 124 14.71 4.73 1.37
CA LEU A 124 15.76 3.82 1.81
C LEU A 124 16.52 3.21 0.63
N GLY A 125 15.81 2.83 -0.44
CA GLY A 125 16.41 2.29 -1.67
C GLY A 125 17.30 3.29 -2.43
N ARG A 126 16.84 4.56 -2.53
CA ARG A 126 17.60 5.66 -3.13
C ARG A 126 18.86 6.00 -2.33
N LEU A 127 18.71 6.21 -1.02
CA LEU A 127 19.82 6.52 -0.11
C LEU A 127 20.84 5.39 -0.02
N ASN A 128 20.36 4.14 -0.03
CA ASN A 128 21.13 2.92 0.16
C ASN A 128 22.09 2.99 1.38
N ARG A 129 21.59 3.55 2.48
CA ARG A 129 22.24 3.55 3.80
C ARG A 129 21.53 2.54 4.72
N PRO A 130 22.20 1.98 5.75
CA PRO A 130 21.57 1.08 6.71
C PRO A 130 20.22 1.62 7.21
N GLY A 131 19.16 0.84 7.02
CA GLY A 131 17.82 1.32 7.34
C GLY A 131 16.78 0.21 7.40
N LEU A 132 15.74 0.45 8.20
CA LEU A 132 14.61 -0.44 8.37
C LEU A 132 13.30 0.33 8.53
N MET A 133 12.21 -0.33 8.16
CA MET A 133 10.85 0.15 8.40
C MET A 133 10.30 -0.46 9.69
N VAL A 134 9.62 0.35 10.50
CA VAL A 134 8.79 -0.11 11.63
C VAL A 134 7.35 0.28 11.34
N TYR A 135 6.49 -0.70 11.05
CA TYR A 135 5.09 -0.40 10.76
C TYR A 135 4.36 0.10 12.01
N GLY A 136 3.53 1.14 11.91
CA GLY A 136 2.75 1.67 13.01
C GLY A 136 1.70 0.70 13.58
N GLY A 137 1.32 -0.32 12.82
CA GLY A 137 0.39 -1.37 13.24
C GLY A 137 -1.04 -1.18 12.76
N THR A 138 -1.78 -2.29 12.73
CA THR A 138 -3.19 -2.30 12.33
C THR A 138 -4.10 -1.78 13.45
N ILE A 139 -5.23 -1.16 13.08
CA ILE A 139 -6.34 -0.87 14.00
C ILE A 139 -7.02 -2.17 14.42
N ARG A 140 -7.58 -2.19 15.63
CA ARG A 140 -8.48 -3.28 16.08
C ARG A 140 -9.86 -3.15 15.46
N ALA A 141 -10.59 -4.26 15.40
CA ALA A 141 -11.96 -4.27 14.91
C ALA A 141 -12.90 -3.46 15.83
N GLY A 142 -13.79 -2.68 15.22
CA GLY A 142 -14.90 -2.04 15.92
C GLY A 142 -16.05 -3.02 16.17
N SER A 143 -17.01 -2.64 17.02
CA SER A 143 -18.24 -3.43 17.23
C SER A 143 -19.37 -2.59 17.80
N CYS A 144 -20.62 -2.91 17.45
CA CYS A 144 -21.81 -2.42 18.14
C CYS A 144 -22.90 -3.51 18.19
N GLU A 145 -24.02 -3.24 18.87
CA GLU A 145 -25.16 -4.14 18.90
C GLU A 145 -25.62 -4.53 17.49
N GLY A 146 -25.79 -5.82 17.23
CA GLY A 146 -26.15 -6.35 15.91
C GLY A 146 -24.99 -6.40 14.89
N ALA A 147 -23.84 -5.80 15.18
CA ALA A 147 -22.66 -5.80 14.30
C ALA A 147 -21.38 -6.09 15.10
N PRO A 148 -21.03 -7.38 15.29
CA PRO A 148 -19.92 -7.79 16.17
C PRO A 148 -18.54 -7.46 15.60
N GLN A 149 -18.43 -7.15 14.31
CA GLN A 149 -17.17 -6.78 13.68
C GLN A 149 -17.38 -5.69 12.61
N LEU A 150 -16.96 -4.48 12.95
CA LEU A 150 -16.97 -3.30 12.10
C LEU A 150 -15.54 -2.89 11.72
N ASP A 151 -15.42 -2.29 10.55
CA ASP A 151 -14.20 -1.68 10.03
C ASP A 151 -14.55 -0.44 9.19
N ILE A 152 -13.53 0.21 8.62
CA ILE A 152 -13.76 1.40 7.80
C ILE A 152 -14.64 1.15 6.57
N VAL A 153 -14.57 -0.05 5.97
CA VAL A 153 -15.44 -0.42 4.84
C VAL A 153 -16.90 -0.52 5.28
N SER A 154 -17.15 -0.97 6.51
CA SER A 154 -18.49 -0.96 7.11
C SER A 154 -19.08 0.46 7.13
N ALA A 155 -18.27 1.46 7.50
CA ALA A 155 -18.67 2.88 7.46
C ALA A 155 -18.96 3.36 6.02
N PHE A 156 -18.12 3.01 5.05
CA PHE A 156 -18.36 3.36 3.65
C PHE A 156 -19.63 2.73 3.07
N GLN A 157 -19.92 1.47 3.40
CA GLN A 157 -21.10 0.77 2.93
C GLN A 157 -22.39 1.23 3.62
N SER A 158 -22.30 1.78 4.83
CA SER A 158 -23.46 2.22 5.61
C SER A 158 -24.34 3.24 4.89
N TYR A 159 -23.73 4.13 4.08
CA TYR A 159 -24.48 5.12 3.30
C TYR A 159 -25.27 4.48 2.14
N GLY A 160 -24.66 3.52 1.43
CA GLY A 160 -25.36 2.77 0.38
C GLY A 160 -26.57 2.00 0.93
N LYS A 161 -26.41 1.36 2.09
CA LYS A 161 -27.52 0.69 2.81
C LYS A 161 -28.61 1.67 3.22
N TYR A 162 -28.24 2.84 3.76
CA TYR A 162 -29.18 3.90 4.13
C TYR A 162 -30.06 4.34 2.95
N LEU A 163 -29.47 4.51 1.76
CA LEU A 163 -30.21 4.84 0.54
C LEU A 163 -31.14 3.70 0.11
N GLN A 164 -30.64 2.46 0.12
CA GLN A 164 -31.41 1.26 -0.26
C GLN A 164 -32.61 1.04 0.67
N SER A 165 -32.46 1.31 1.96
CA SER A 165 -33.51 1.17 2.97
C SER A 165 -34.53 2.33 2.97
N GLY A 166 -34.53 3.18 1.95
CA GLY A 166 -35.52 4.24 1.80
C GLY A 166 -35.35 5.42 2.75
N LYS A 167 -34.13 5.62 3.30
CA LYS A 167 -33.79 6.79 4.15
C LYS A 167 -34.62 6.91 5.44
N THR A 168 -35.06 5.79 6.01
CA THR A 168 -35.88 5.76 7.23
C THR A 168 -35.09 6.22 8.47
N PRO A 169 -35.78 6.64 9.55
CA PRO A 169 -35.13 6.92 10.84
C PRO A 169 -34.33 5.73 11.38
N GLU A 170 -34.79 4.51 11.17
CA GLU A 170 -34.10 3.26 11.55
C GLU A 170 -32.77 3.12 10.80
N ALA A 171 -32.80 3.31 9.49
CA ALA A 171 -31.61 3.23 8.64
C ALA A 171 -30.58 4.32 9.01
N GLU A 172 -31.05 5.52 9.36
CA GLU A 172 -30.17 6.59 9.85
C GLU A 172 -29.53 6.22 11.19
N ARG A 173 -30.28 5.60 12.11
CA ARG A 173 -29.73 5.11 13.38
C ARG A 173 -28.64 4.05 13.16
N GLU A 174 -28.85 3.09 12.27
CA GLU A 174 -27.84 2.06 11.93
C GLU A 174 -26.57 2.67 11.33
N ARG A 175 -26.73 3.58 10.36
CA ARG A 175 -25.63 4.31 9.72
C ARG A 175 -24.82 5.10 10.76
N TYR A 176 -25.52 5.86 11.61
CA TYR A 176 -24.89 6.66 12.67
C TYR A 176 -24.11 5.79 13.66
N ARG A 177 -24.70 4.68 14.13
CA ARG A 177 -24.01 3.73 15.02
C ARG A 177 -22.77 3.14 14.34
N THR A 178 -22.89 2.67 13.10
CA THR A 178 -21.75 2.10 12.37
C THR A 178 -20.59 3.08 12.30
N ASN A 179 -20.85 4.35 11.96
CA ASN A 179 -19.82 5.38 11.91
C ASN A 179 -19.19 5.67 13.28
N ARG A 180 -19.97 5.62 14.36
CA ARG A 180 -19.49 5.90 15.72
C ARG A 180 -18.54 4.82 16.26
N TYR A 181 -18.68 3.58 15.80
CA TYR A 181 -18.01 2.41 16.36
C TYR A 181 -17.04 1.69 15.39
N ALA A 182 -16.99 2.07 14.11
CA ALA A 182 -16.14 1.40 13.11
C ALA A 182 -14.63 1.52 13.34
N CYS A 183 -14.17 2.63 13.93
CA CYS A 183 -12.75 2.91 14.17
C CYS A 183 -12.51 3.14 15.68
N PRO A 184 -12.23 2.09 16.47
CA PRO A 184 -12.21 2.18 17.93
C PRO A 184 -10.92 2.80 18.52
N GLY A 185 -9.88 3.02 17.71
CA GLY A 185 -8.58 3.49 18.20
C GLY A 185 -7.56 3.77 17.09
N PRO A 186 -6.27 3.93 17.42
CA PRO A 186 -5.22 4.15 16.44
C PRO A 186 -4.86 2.89 15.64
N GLY A 187 -4.28 3.10 14.47
CA GLY A 187 -3.76 2.05 13.57
C GLY A 187 -4.31 2.17 12.15
N ALA A 188 -3.66 1.50 11.21
CA ALA A 188 -4.11 1.48 9.82
C ALA A 188 -5.36 0.59 9.62
N CYS A 189 -6.02 0.70 8.47
CA CYS A 189 -7.25 -0.04 8.16
C CYS A 189 -7.09 -1.56 8.35
N GLY A 190 -8.01 -2.18 9.09
CA GLY A 190 -7.83 -3.54 9.63
C GLY A 190 -7.86 -4.72 8.65
N GLY A 191 -8.40 -4.55 7.45
CA GLY A 191 -8.42 -5.58 6.41
C GLY A 191 -7.10 -5.66 5.64
N MET A 192 -7.03 -6.57 4.67
CA MET A 192 -5.93 -6.66 3.70
C MET A 192 -6.06 -5.60 2.60
N TYR A 193 -6.20 -4.34 3.03
CA TYR A 193 -6.11 -3.15 2.17
C TYR A 193 -4.63 -2.80 1.91
N THR A 194 -4.35 -1.66 1.27
CA THR A 194 -2.97 -1.33 0.89
C THR A 194 -2.02 -1.30 2.08
N ALA A 195 -2.44 -0.74 3.22
CA ALA A 195 -1.55 -0.64 4.38
C ALA A 195 -1.02 -2.00 4.86
N ASN A 196 -1.93 -2.92 5.19
CA ASN A 196 -1.57 -4.25 5.63
C ASN A 196 -0.95 -5.11 4.51
N THR A 197 -1.35 -4.90 3.24
CA THR A 197 -0.70 -5.57 2.10
C THR A 197 0.76 -5.16 1.99
N MET A 198 1.05 -3.85 2.02
CA MET A 198 2.41 -3.34 1.89
C MET A 198 3.24 -3.69 3.13
N ALA A 199 2.70 -3.57 4.34
CA ALA A 199 3.42 -3.99 5.54
C ALA A 199 3.82 -5.47 5.48
N SER A 200 2.89 -6.35 5.09
CA SER A 200 3.16 -7.80 4.96
C SER A 200 4.18 -8.10 3.85
N ALA A 201 4.03 -7.45 2.69
CA ALA A 201 4.96 -7.59 1.56
C ALA A 201 6.39 -7.12 1.93
N ILE A 202 6.51 -6.03 2.69
CA ILE A 202 7.81 -5.49 3.13
C ILE A 202 8.46 -6.40 4.19
N GLU A 203 7.67 -7.05 5.04
CA GLU A 203 8.18 -8.08 5.94
C GLU A 203 8.67 -9.32 5.17
N ALA A 204 7.95 -9.75 4.13
CA ALA A 204 8.38 -10.83 3.23
C ALA A 204 9.68 -10.51 2.47
N MET A 205 9.92 -9.23 2.17
CA MET A 205 11.19 -8.75 1.61
C MET A 205 12.32 -8.72 2.64
N GLY A 206 12.02 -8.73 3.94
CA GLY A 206 13.01 -8.64 5.00
C GLY A 206 13.37 -7.22 5.43
N MET A 207 12.56 -6.21 5.08
CA MET A 207 12.83 -4.80 5.42
C MET A 207 12.19 -4.33 6.74
N THR A 208 11.60 -5.25 7.50
CA THR A 208 11.11 -5.04 8.87
C THR A 208 11.63 -6.13 9.81
N ILE A 209 11.58 -5.88 11.12
CA ILE A 209 11.77 -6.92 12.12
C ILE A 209 10.61 -7.94 12.00
N PRO A 210 10.85 -9.27 12.14
CA PRO A 210 9.78 -10.27 12.08
C PRO A 210 8.63 -9.97 13.04
N GLY A 211 7.40 -10.04 12.54
CA GLY A 211 6.16 -9.74 13.25
C GLY A 211 5.66 -8.29 13.09
N SER A 212 6.50 -7.36 12.63
CA SER A 212 6.18 -5.92 12.54
C SER A 212 4.85 -5.62 11.83
N SER A 213 4.59 -6.33 10.72
CA SER A 213 3.39 -6.15 9.88
C SER A 213 2.10 -6.61 10.53
N SER A 214 2.18 -7.43 11.58
CA SER A 214 1.04 -8.11 12.19
C SER A 214 0.65 -7.51 13.54
N PHE A 215 1.60 -6.91 14.27
CA PHE A 215 1.33 -6.34 15.59
C PHE A 215 0.30 -5.20 15.51
N PRO A 216 -0.84 -5.29 16.23
CA PRO A 216 -1.77 -4.18 16.35
C PRO A 216 -1.09 -2.94 16.94
N ALA A 217 -1.56 -1.74 16.56
CA ALA A 217 -0.91 -0.48 16.91
C ALA A 217 -0.77 -0.24 18.43
N GLN A 218 -1.66 -0.83 19.24
CA GLN A 218 -1.67 -0.72 20.70
C GLN A 218 -1.24 -2.03 21.41
N SER A 219 -0.64 -2.96 20.68
CA SER A 219 -0.17 -4.22 21.25
C SER A 219 1.14 -4.02 22.02
N LYS A 220 1.39 -4.87 23.02
CA LYS A 220 2.65 -4.85 23.77
C LYS A 220 3.83 -5.14 22.83
N GLU A 221 3.64 -6.03 21.87
CA GLU A 221 4.63 -6.47 20.91
C GLU A 221 5.08 -5.33 19.99
N LYS A 222 4.21 -4.35 19.70
CA LYS A 222 4.61 -3.14 18.96
C LYS A 222 5.61 -2.29 19.77
N HIS A 223 5.39 -2.16 21.08
CA HIS A 223 6.32 -1.46 21.98
C HIS A 223 7.61 -2.26 22.18
N ASP A 224 7.53 -3.58 22.32
CA ASP A 224 8.69 -4.47 22.41
C ASP A 224 9.54 -4.40 21.12
N GLU A 225 8.90 -4.34 19.95
CA GLU A 225 9.57 -4.11 18.67
C GLU A 225 10.33 -2.78 18.68
N CYS A 226 9.67 -1.67 19.05
CA CYS A 226 10.30 -0.35 19.13
C CYS A 226 11.52 -0.36 20.08
N ALA A 227 11.41 -1.06 21.21
CA ALA A 227 12.50 -1.23 22.17
C ALA A 227 13.69 -2.04 21.61
N SER A 228 13.46 -2.91 20.63
CA SER A 228 14.50 -3.74 19.99
C SER A 228 15.24 -3.06 18.83
N VAL A 229 14.72 -1.95 18.29
CA VAL A 229 15.25 -1.32 17.07
C VAL A 229 16.72 -0.93 17.20
N GLY A 230 17.17 -0.45 18.36
CA GLY A 230 18.53 0.00 18.58
C GLY A 230 19.58 -1.07 18.31
N SER A 231 19.36 -2.30 18.80
CA SER A 231 20.29 -3.41 18.59
C SER A 231 20.29 -3.88 17.14
N VAL A 232 19.13 -3.88 16.49
CA VAL A 232 18.99 -4.19 15.06
C VAL A 232 19.74 -3.17 14.21
N MET A 233 19.52 -1.87 14.48
CA MET A 233 20.20 -0.78 13.76
C MET A 233 21.72 -0.81 13.99
N TYR A 234 22.17 -1.09 15.22
CA TYR A 234 23.59 -1.26 15.51
C TYR A 234 24.21 -2.34 14.62
N ASN A 235 23.57 -3.51 14.53
CA ASN A 235 24.04 -4.61 13.70
C ASN A 235 24.05 -4.24 12.20
N LEU A 236 23.01 -3.56 11.69
CA LEU A 236 22.96 -3.07 10.32
C LEU A 236 24.13 -2.11 10.00
N LEU A 237 24.39 -1.14 10.88
CA LEU A 237 25.48 -0.19 10.74
C LEU A 237 26.84 -0.88 10.84
N ALA A 238 27.02 -1.80 11.78
CA ALA A 238 28.28 -2.51 12.01
C ALA A 238 28.65 -3.37 10.81
N LYS A 239 27.70 -4.18 10.33
CA LYS A 239 27.87 -5.07 9.17
C LYS A 239 27.72 -4.36 7.82
N ASN A 240 27.32 -3.09 7.82
CA ASN A 240 27.02 -2.31 6.62
C ASN A 240 26.00 -3.00 5.72
N ILE A 241 24.91 -3.49 6.31
CA ILE A 241 23.81 -4.12 5.58
C ILE A 241 22.93 -3.01 5.02
N LEU A 242 22.80 -2.96 3.71
CA LEU A 242 22.16 -1.88 2.97
C LEU A 242 20.84 -2.35 2.32
N PRO A 243 19.87 -1.44 2.11
CA PRO A 243 18.60 -1.75 1.46
C PRO A 243 18.74 -2.51 0.13
N ARG A 244 19.71 -2.17 -0.74
CA ARG A 244 19.92 -2.88 -2.01
C ARG A 244 20.44 -4.32 -1.87
N GLN A 245 20.95 -4.69 -0.70
CA GLN A 245 21.36 -6.07 -0.40
C GLN A 245 20.17 -6.92 0.11
N ILE A 246 19.11 -6.27 0.63
CA ILE A 246 17.90 -6.92 1.15
C ILE A 246 16.82 -6.98 0.07
N MET A 247 16.55 -5.84 -0.57
CA MET A 247 15.53 -5.67 -1.60
C MET A 247 16.01 -6.22 -2.95
N THR A 248 16.25 -7.53 -3.02
CA THR A 248 16.69 -8.23 -4.23
C THR A 248 15.50 -8.65 -5.11
N ARG A 249 15.77 -9.12 -6.34
CA ARG A 249 14.70 -9.63 -7.21
C ARG A 249 13.94 -10.81 -6.58
N SER A 250 14.65 -11.67 -5.84
CA SER A 250 14.05 -12.78 -5.09
C SER A 250 13.18 -12.26 -3.92
N ALA A 251 13.61 -11.22 -3.22
CA ALA A 251 12.81 -10.59 -2.17
C ALA A 251 11.51 -9.96 -2.73
N PHE A 252 11.57 -9.30 -3.89
CA PHE A 252 10.35 -8.80 -4.56
C PHE A 252 9.43 -9.94 -5.00
N GLU A 253 9.96 -11.06 -5.49
CA GLU A 253 9.16 -12.25 -5.81
C GLU A 253 8.42 -12.78 -4.56
N ASN A 254 9.10 -12.88 -3.41
CA ASN A 254 8.48 -13.28 -2.14
C ASN A 254 7.33 -12.34 -1.74
N ALA A 255 7.51 -11.03 -1.90
CA ALA A 255 6.47 -10.03 -1.66
C ALA A 255 5.24 -10.23 -2.57
N ILE A 256 5.45 -10.52 -3.85
CA ILE A 256 4.35 -10.77 -4.80
C ILE A 256 3.64 -12.08 -4.45
N VAL A 257 4.38 -13.14 -4.13
CA VAL A 257 3.81 -14.43 -3.69
C VAL A 257 2.92 -14.23 -2.47
N LEU A 258 3.43 -13.57 -1.42
CA LEU A 258 2.63 -13.31 -0.22
C LEU A 258 1.40 -12.45 -0.54
N THR A 259 1.54 -11.45 -1.42
CA THR A 259 0.41 -10.62 -1.87
C THR A 259 -0.71 -11.47 -2.49
N MET A 260 -0.37 -12.46 -3.33
CA MET A 260 -1.36 -13.37 -3.94
C MET A 260 -2.00 -14.30 -2.90
N ILE A 261 -1.19 -14.90 -2.02
CA ILE A 261 -1.65 -15.79 -0.94
C ILE A 261 -2.67 -15.08 -0.05
N MET A 262 -2.38 -13.82 0.29
CA MET A 262 -3.15 -13.02 1.25
C MET A 262 -4.34 -12.28 0.62
N GLY A 263 -4.51 -12.30 -0.71
CA GLY A 263 -5.58 -11.55 -1.36
C GLY A 263 -5.37 -10.03 -1.33
N GLY A 264 -4.12 -9.58 -1.37
CA GLY A 264 -3.68 -8.19 -1.16
C GLY A 264 -4.27 -7.14 -2.11
N SER A 265 -4.05 -5.87 -1.80
CA SER A 265 -4.50 -4.75 -2.63
C SER A 265 -3.83 -4.73 -4.02
N THR A 266 -4.58 -4.34 -5.05
CA THR A 266 -4.04 -4.10 -6.40
C THR A 266 -3.04 -2.93 -6.42
N ASN A 267 -3.11 -2.01 -5.46
CA ASN A 267 -2.13 -0.94 -5.27
C ASN A 267 -0.70 -1.49 -5.03
N ALA A 268 -0.57 -2.74 -4.57
CA ALA A 268 0.73 -3.39 -4.40
C ALA A 268 1.52 -3.47 -5.71
N VAL A 269 0.84 -3.58 -6.87
CA VAL A 269 1.50 -3.57 -8.19
C VAL A 269 2.25 -2.25 -8.41
N LEU A 270 1.56 -1.12 -8.23
CA LEU A 270 2.17 0.21 -8.37
C LEU A 270 3.34 0.42 -7.41
N HIS A 271 3.14 0.00 -6.16
CA HIS A 271 4.08 0.26 -5.08
C HIS A 271 5.33 -0.60 -5.18
N LEU A 272 5.20 -1.89 -5.46
CA LEU A 272 6.35 -2.79 -5.61
C LEU A 272 7.18 -2.45 -6.86
N ILE A 273 6.56 -2.03 -7.97
CA ILE A 273 7.30 -1.54 -9.15
C ILE A 273 8.10 -0.28 -8.80
N ALA A 274 7.49 0.71 -8.13
CA ALA A 274 8.18 1.93 -7.73
C ALA A 274 9.32 1.67 -6.73
N MET A 275 9.11 0.75 -5.78
CA MET A 275 10.15 0.32 -4.85
C MET A 275 11.30 -0.41 -5.55
N ALA A 276 11.00 -1.29 -6.51
CA ALA A 276 12.03 -1.98 -7.30
C ALA A 276 12.87 -0.99 -8.13
N HIS A 277 12.23 0.01 -8.73
CA HIS A 277 12.91 1.10 -9.44
C HIS A 277 13.94 1.81 -8.53
N SER A 278 13.58 2.12 -7.28
CA SER A 278 14.46 2.83 -6.34
C SER A 278 15.78 2.11 -6.01
N VAL A 279 15.81 0.78 -6.18
CA VAL A 279 16.98 -0.07 -5.93
C VAL A 279 17.63 -0.58 -7.22
N GLY A 280 17.18 -0.10 -8.39
CA GLY A 280 17.71 -0.50 -9.69
C GLY A 280 17.28 -1.90 -10.15
N ILE A 281 16.18 -2.43 -9.62
CA ILE A 281 15.62 -3.71 -10.03
C ILE A 281 14.51 -3.49 -11.05
N LYS A 282 14.63 -4.19 -12.18
CA LYS A 282 13.56 -4.27 -13.15
C LYS A 282 12.44 -5.17 -12.61
N LEU A 283 11.25 -4.61 -12.42
CA LEU A 283 10.02 -5.32 -12.07
C LEU A 283 8.89 -4.74 -12.93
N GLU A 284 8.19 -5.59 -13.65
CA GLU A 284 7.16 -5.21 -14.61
C GLU A 284 5.80 -5.80 -14.22
N ILE A 285 4.71 -5.25 -14.76
CA ILE A 285 3.36 -5.77 -14.48
C ILE A 285 3.21 -7.26 -14.82
N ASP A 286 3.91 -7.75 -15.84
CA ASP A 286 3.83 -9.15 -16.28
C ASP A 286 4.43 -10.12 -15.25
N ASP A 287 5.35 -9.65 -14.40
CA ASP A 287 5.87 -10.45 -13.28
C ASP A 287 4.74 -10.83 -12.30
N PHE A 288 3.79 -9.91 -12.07
CA PHE A 288 2.63 -10.18 -11.22
C PHE A 288 1.70 -11.21 -11.85
N GLN A 289 1.53 -11.18 -13.18
CA GLN A 289 0.71 -12.17 -13.88
C GLN A 289 1.35 -13.57 -13.75
N ASN A 290 2.66 -13.67 -13.99
CA ASN A 290 3.42 -14.92 -13.86
C ASN A 290 3.29 -15.54 -12.47
N VAL A 291 3.39 -14.73 -11.40
CA VAL A 291 3.17 -15.21 -10.02
C VAL A 291 1.70 -15.57 -9.79
N SER A 292 0.77 -14.75 -10.27
CA SER A 292 -0.66 -14.96 -10.10
C SER A 292 -1.17 -16.24 -10.77
N ASP A 293 -0.53 -16.70 -11.84
CA ASP A 293 -0.92 -17.94 -12.52
C ASP A 293 -0.47 -19.20 -11.77
N ARG A 294 0.61 -19.12 -10.98
CA ARG A 294 1.18 -20.27 -10.26
C ARG A 294 0.88 -20.29 -8.75
N ILE A 295 0.50 -19.17 -8.15
CA ILE A 295 0.26 -19.04 -6.70
C ILE A 295 -1.25 -18.96 -6.42
N PRO A 296 -1.81 -19.77 -5.52
CA PRO A 296 -3.22 -19.70 -5.16
C PRO A 296 -3.53 -18.52 -4.24
N PHE A 297 -4.81 -18.18 -4.13
CA PHE A 297 -5.34 -17.28 -3.11
C PHE A 297 -5.90 -18.11 -1.93
N LEU A 298 -5.34 -17.93 -0.73
CA LEU A 298 -5.63 -18.76 0.44
C LEU A 298 -6.33 -18.03 1.59
N ALA A 299 -6.05 -16.74 1.78
CA ALA A 299 -6.46 -16.05 3.00
C ALA A 299 -7.93 -15.59 2.98
N ASP A 300 -8.71 -16.01 3.96
CA ASP A 300 -10.10 -15.61 4.17
C ASP A 300 -10.18 -14.26 4.92
N ILE A 301 -9.49 -13.24 4.42
CA ILE A 301 -9.35 -11.92 5.06
C ILE A 301 -10.09 -10.87 4.23
N LYS A 302 -10.77 -9.93 4.90
CA LYS A 302 -11.43 -8.78 4.29
C LYS A 302 -10.45 -8.00 3.40
N PRO A 303 -10.90 -7.46 2.25
CA PRO A 303 -12.29 -7.38 1.80
C PRO A 303 -12.83 -8.64 1.10
N SER A 304 -11.99 -9.64 0.81
CA SER A 304 -12.40 -10.83 0.06
C SER A 304 -13.01 -11.94 0.93
N GLY A 305 -12.61 -11.97 2.20
CA GLY A 305 -13.04 -12.93 3.20
C GLY A 305 -13.67 -12.31 4.44
N LYS A 306 -13.71 -13.06 5.54
CA LYS A 306 -14.39 -12.68 6.78
C LYS A 306 -13.47 -12.13 7.88
N TYR A 307 -12.19 -12.49 7.89
CA TYR A 307 -11.23 -12.14 8.95
C TYR A 307 -10.56 -10.78 8.76
N LEU A 308 -9.88 -10.29 9.79
CA LEU A 308 -9.06 -9.07 9.78
C LEU A 308 -7.59 -9.39 10.12
N MET A 309 -6.69 -8.40 9.98
CA MET A 309 -5.28 -8.55 10.36
C MET A 309 -5.11 -8.86 11.86
N GLU A 310 -6.03 -8.43 12.71
CA GLU A 310 -6.04 -8.81 14.14
C GLU A 310 -6.19 -10.34 14.33
N ASP A 311 -6.86 -11.03 13.41
CA ASP A 311 -6.96 -12.50 13.46
C ASP A 311 -5.66 -13.16 12.99
N VAL A 312 -4.97 -12.58 12.01
CA VAL A 312 -3.61 -13.02 11.61
C VAL A 312 -2.62 -12.86 12.76
N TYR A 313 -2.70 -11.75 13.51
CA TYR A 313 -1.92 -11.57 14.74
C TYR A 313 -2.16 -12.70 15.75
N LYS A 314 -3.42 -13.07 16.02
CA LYS A 314 -3.76 -14.19 16.92
C LYS A 314 -3.21 -15.54 16.45
N LEU A 315 -3.03 -15.73 15.15
CA LEU A 315 -2.41 -16.95 14.62
C LEU A 315 -0.90 -17.04 14.87
N GLY A 316 -0.26 -15.92 15.25
CA GLY A 316 1.20 -15.80 15.36
C GLY A 316 1.82 -14.97 14.23
N GLY A 317 1.02 -14.21 13.49
CA GLY A 317 1.47 -13.20 12.54
C GLY A 317 1.90 -13.73 11.17
N ILE A 318 2.28 -12.80 10.30
CA ILE A 318 2.86 -13.02 8.98
C ILE A 318 4.08 -13.98 9.01
N PRO A 319 4.98 -14.00 10.02
CA PRO A 319 6.08 -14.95 10.03
C PRO A 319 5.63 -16.41 9.97
N LYS A 320 4.54 -16.80 10.65
CA LYS A 320 4.04 -18.17 10.55
C LYS A 320 3.50 -18.51 9.16
N ILE A 321 2.90 -17.53 8.49
CA ILE A 321 2.42 -17.70 7.11
C ILE A 321 3.62 -17.84 6.18
N LEU A 322 4.64 -17.00 6.31
CA LEU A 322 5.88 -17.10 5.55
C LEU A 322 6.60 -18.44 5.78
N ALA A 323 6.66 -18.93 7.02
CA ALA A 323 7.22 -20.25 7.33
C ALA A 323 6.44 -21.38 6.63
N PHE A 324 5.10 -21.30 6.63
CA PHE A 324 4.25 -22.21 5.88
C PHE A 324 4.55 -22.17 4.37
N LEU A 325 4.71 -20.97 3.78
CA LEU A 325 5.05 -20.82 2.36
C LEU A 325 6.45 -21.36 2.04
N LEU A 326 7.43 -21.13 2.93
CA LEU A 326 8.79 -21.63 2.78
C LEU A 326 8.84 -23.17 2.82
N LYS A 327 8.14 -23.79 3.78
CA LYS A 327 8.01 -25.25 3.92
C LYS A 327 7.40 -25.89 2.67
N ASN A 328 6.50 -25.17 2.00
CA ASN A 328 5.86 -25.60 0.74
C ASN A 328 6.60 -25.11 -0.52
N LYS A 329 7.82 -24.57 -0.39
CA LYS A 329 8.69 -24.14 -1.49
C LYS A 329 8.06 -23.07 -2.40
N LEU A 330 7.21 -22.20 -1.85
CA LEU A 330 6.56 -21.11 -2.59
C LEU A 330 7.36 -19.81 -2.56
N ILE A 331 8.25 -19.65 -1.58
CA ILE A 331 9.12 -18.49 -1.40
C ILE A 331 10.57 -18.92 -1.17
N ASP A 332 11.51 -18.00 -1.37
CA ASP A 332 12.94 -18.20 -1.12
C ASP A 332 13.35 -17.67 0.25
N GLY A 333 13.88 -18.57 1.10
CA GLY A 333 14.33 -18.24 2.45
C GLY A 333 15.73 -17.61 2.51
N ASN A 334 16.52 -17.60 1.43
CA ASN A 334 17.93 -17.20 1.49
C ASN A 334 18.16 -15.68 1.46
N ASN A 335 17.10 -14.89 1.29
CA ASN A 335 17.20 -13.44 1.24
C ASN A 335 17.68 -12.86 2.58
N MET A 336 18.69 -11.99 2.55
CA MET A 336 19.14 -11.21 3.72
C MET A 336 18.01 -10.33 4.23
N THR A 337 17.89 -10.15 5.56
CA THR A 337 16.91 -9.25 6.16
C THR A 337 17.57 -8.19 7.05
N VAL A 338 16.77 -7.27 7.58
CA VAL A 338 17.24 -6.23 8.51
C VAL A 338 17.82 -6.78 9.81
N THR A 339 17.53 -8.03 10.17
CA THR A 339 18.15 -8.67 11.35
C THR A 339 19.61 -9.08 11.10
N GLY A 340 20.05 -9.05 9.85
CA GLY A 340 21.34 -9.58 9.40
C GLY A 340 21.41 -11.10 9.38
N LYS A 341 20.25 -11.76 9.42
CA LYS A 341 20.04 -13.17 9.12
C LYS A 341 19.26 -13.30 7.82
N THR A 342 19.24 -14.50 7.25
CA THR A 342 18.34 -14.84 6.13
C THR A 342 16.88 -14.89 6.59
N LEU A 343 15.94 -14.74 5.66
CA LEU A 343 14.51 -14.89 5.95
C LEU A 343 14.24 -16.26 6.58
N GLY A 344 14.82 -17.34 6.05
CA GLY A 344 14.65 -18.70 6.56
C GLY A 344 15.06 -18.86 8.03
N GLU A 345 16.24 -18.36 8.41
CA GLU A 345 16.71 -18.38 9.80
C GLU A 345 15.77 -17.62 10.74
N ASN A 346 15.26 -16.45 10.31
CA ASN A 346 14.30 -15.68 11.11
C ASN A 346 12.98 -16.45 11.30
N LEU A 347 12.52 -17.15 10.26
CA LEU A 347 11.28 -17.94 10.31
C LEU A 347 11.43 -19.20 11.17
N GLU A 348 12.59 -19.84 11.13
CA GLU A 348 12.92 -20.96 12.02
C GLU A 348 12.91 -20.52 13.49
N GLU A 349 13.59 -19.41 13.83
CA GLU A 349 13.59 -18.86 15.19
C GLU A 349 12.18 -18.48 15.65
N TRP A 350 11.39 -17.86 14.76
CA TRP A 350 10.01 -17.49 15.07
C TRP A 350 9.13 -18.72 15.34
N THR A 351 9.21 -19.74 14.49
CA THR A 351 8.40 -20.96 14.64
C THR A 351 8.86 -21.81 15.82
N PHE A 352 10.15 -21.79 16.18
CA PHE A 352 10.64 -22.39 17.42
C PHE A 352 9.97 -21.75 18.65
N LYS A 353 9.86 -20.41 18.67
CA LYS A 353 9.28 -19.67 19.80
C LYS A 353 7.76 -19.69 19.85
N HIS A 354 7.10 -19.62 18.69
CA HIS A 354 5.65 -19.40 18.59
C HIS A 354 4.87 -20.62 18.07
N GLY A 355 5.57 -21.70 17.70
CA GLY A 355 5.00 -22.88 17.04
C GLY A 355 4.77 -22.68 15.54
N GLU A 356 4.45 -23.76 14.82
CA GLU A 356 4.01 -23.70 13.43
C GLU A 356 2.59 -23.09 13.31
N LEU A 357 2.14 -22.85 12.08
CA LEU A 357 0.76 -22.47 11.78
C LEU A 357 -0.16 -23.66 12.15
N ASP A 358 -1.12 -23.45 13.05
CA ASP A 358 -2.09 -24.50 13.43
C ASP A 358 -2.82 -24.97 12.16
N SER A 359 -2.98 -26.28 11.96
CA SER A 359 -3.70 -26.81 10.80
C SER A 359 -5.22 -26.69 10.92
N ARG A 360 -5.75 -26.36 12.11
CA ARG A 360 -7.19 -26.25 12.42
C ARG A 360 -7.74 -24.83 12.28
N GLN A 361 -6.88 -23.82 12.18
CA GLN A 361 -7.31 -22.45 11.88
C GLN A 361 -7.92 -22.37 10.48
N ASP A 362 -8.80 -21.40 10.25
CA ASP A 362 -9.53 -21.23 8.99
C ASP A 362 -9.32 -19.84 8.35
N VAL A 363 -8.34 -19.07 8.82
CA VAL A 363 -7.92 -17.79 8.22
C VAL A 363 -7.10 -18.02 6.94
N ILE A 364 -6.18 -18.98 6.94
CA ILE A 364 -5.35 -19.37 5.78
C ILE A 364 -5.78 -20.77 5.35
N ARG A 365 -6.43 -20.88 4.20
CA ARG A 365 -6.87 -22.16 3.64
C ARG A 365 -5.66 -23.05 3.28
N PRO A 366 -5.80 -24.38 3.35
CA PRO A 366 -4.74 -25.29 2.90
C PRO A 366 -4.59 -25.25 1.37
N LEU A 367 -3.40 -25.58 0.86
CA LEU A 367 -3.07 -25.52 -0.58
C LEU A 367 -3.95 -26.39 -1.47
N ASN A 368 -4.47 -27.50 -0.94
CA ASN A 368 -5.37 -28.42 -1.65
C ASN A 368 -6.84 -27.97 -1.64
N ASN A 369 -7.20 -26.94 -0.88
CA ASN A 369 -8.54 -26.36 -0.85
C ASN A 369 -8.46 -24.82 -0.81
N PRO A 370 -7.85 -24.20 -1.82
CA PRO A 370 -7.67 -22.75 -1.86
C PRO A 370 -9.01 -22.04 -2.12
N ILE A 371 -9.08 -20.74 -1.79
CA ILE A 371 -10.25 -19.92 -2.17
C ILE A 371 -10.31 -19.80 -3.70
N LYS A 372 -9.14 -19.63 -4.33
CA LYS A 372 -8.97 -19.66 -5.78
C LYS A 372 -7.64 -20.33 -6.11
N THR A 373 -7.63 -21.21 -7.09
CA THR A 373 -6.44 -21.99 -7.51
C THR A 373 -5.30 -21.14 -8.08
N SER A 374 -5.59 -19.88 -8.38
CA SER A 374 -4.66 -18.87 -8.85
C SER A 374 -4.83 -17.59 -8.04
N GLY A 375 -3.92 -16.64 -8.20
CA GLY A 375 -3.99 -15.33 -7.58
C GLY A 375 -5.22 -14.53 -7.99
N HIS A 376 -5.56 -13.55 -7.17
CA HIS A 376 -6.68 -12.64 -7.39
C HIS A 376 -6.29 -11.48 -8.31
N ILE A 377 -5.05 -11.01 -8.29
CA ILE A 377 -4.59 -9.93 -9.17
C ILE A 377 -4.43 -10.47 -10.59
N ARG A 378 -5.03 -9.81 -11.57
CA ARG A 378 -4.91 -10.14 -13.00
C ARG A 378 -4.44 -8.94 -13.78
N ILE A 379 -3.53 -9.19 -14.72
CA ILE A 379 -3.08 -8.24 -15.71
C ILE A 379 -3.90 -8.45 -16.98
N LEU A 380 -4.67 -7.44 -17.35
CA LEU A 380 -5.50 -7.45 -18.55
C LEU A 380 -4.82 -6.60 -19.62
N LYS A 381 -4.71 -7.14 -20.84
CA LYS A 381 -4.21 -6.43 -22.02
C LYS A 381 -5.30 -6.43 -23.10
N GLY A 382 -5.30 -5.40 -23.93
CA GLY A 382 -6.27 -5.22 -25.00
C GLY A 382 -6.14 -3.84 -25.62
N ASN A 383 -6.98 -3.54 -26.63
CA ASN A 383 -6.91 -2.24 -27.33
C ASN A 383 -7.22 -1.05 -26.41
N LEU A 384 -7.99 -1.23 -25.33
CA LEU A 384 -8.19 -0.20 -24.31
C LEU A 384 -7.06 -0.08 -23.27
N ALA A 385 -6.25 -1.14 -23.12
CA ALA A 385 -5.19 -1.24 -22.11
C ALA A 385 -3.88 -1.77 -22.71
N PRO A 386 -3.27 -1.09 -23.70
CA PRO A 386 -2.08 -1.59 -24.37
C PRO A 386 -0.86 -1.70 -23.43
N GLY A 387 -0.76 -0.81 -22.44
CA GLY A 387 0.25 -0.86 -21.37
C GLY A 387 -0.15 -1.75 -20.19
N GLY A 388 -1.29 -2.43 -20.27
CA GLY A 388 -1.82 -3.28 -19.20
C GLY A 388 -2.74 -2.58 -18.21
N ALA A 389 -3.62 -3.39 -17.64
CA ALA A 389 -4.66 -3.03 -16.67
C ALA A 389 -4.60 -4.01 -15.50
N VAL A 390 -4.93 -3.56 -14.29
CA VAL A 390 -4.86 -4.40 -13.08
C VAL A 390 -6.26 -4.62 -12.55
N ALA A 391 -6.68 -5.87 -12.40
CA ALA A 391 -7.98 -6.21 -11.85
C ALA A 391 -7.83 -7.15 -10.64
N LYS A 392 -8.79 -7.08 -9.73
CA LYS A 392 -8.96 -8.07 -8.66
C LYS A 392 -10.11 -8.99 -9.04
N ILE A 393 -9.78 -10.24 -9.35
CA ILE A 393 -10.71 -11.30 -9.76
C ILE A 393 -10.70 -12.41 -8.73
N THR A 394 -11.73 -12.49 -7.90
CA THR A 394 -11.82 -13.47 -6.81
C THR A 394 -12.33 -14.83 -7.26
N GLY A 395 -12.90 -14.92 -8.47
CA GLY A 395 -13.50 -16.13 -9.05
C GLY A 395 -15.03 -16.18 -8.93
N LYS A 396 -15.64 -15.25 -8.19
CA LYS A 396 -17.10 -15.15 -8.02
C LYS A 396 -17.78 -14.37 -9.14
N GLU A 397 -16.99 -13.68 -9.97
CA GLU A 397 -17.43 -12.73 -10.98
C GLU A 397 -17.66 -13.37 -12.37
N GLY A 398 -17.27 -14.64 -12.54
CA GLY A 398 -17.22 -15.31 -13.84
C GLY A 398 -15.97 -14.98 -14.65
N LEU A 399 -15.87 -15.53 -15.87
CA LEU A 399 -14.69 -15.36 -16.74
C LEU A 399 -14.83 -14.23 -17.76
N GLY A 400 -15.99 -13.55 -17.82
CA GLY A 400 -16.22 -12.49 -18.79
C GLY A 400 -17.41 -11.61 -18.43
N PHE A 401 -17.39 -10.38 -18.93
CA PHE A 401 -18.46 -9.42 -18.79
C PHE A 401 -18.64 -8.65 -20.11
N VAL A 402 -19.87 -8.61 -20.61
CA VAL A 402 -20.24 -7.86 -21.82
C VAL A 402 -21.41 -6.95 -21.46
N GLY A 403 -21.26 -5.66 -21.72
CA GLY A 403 -22.27 -4.65 -21.44
C GLY A 403 -22.03 -3.37 -22.23
N LYS A 404 -23.03 -2.50 -22.24
CA LYS A 404 -22.96 -1.20 -22.93
C LYS A 404 -22.07 -0.24 -22.15
N ALA A 405 -21.17 0.45 -22.84
CA ALA A 405 -20.33 1.47 -22.25
C ALA A 405 -21.17 2.67 -21.79
N ARG A 406 -20.85 3.16 -20.59
CA ARG A 406 -21.36 4.41 -20.06
C ARG A 406 -20.23 5.20 -19.42
N THR A 407 -19.92 6.34 -20.01
CA THR A 407 -18.72 7.11 -19.76
C THR A 407 -18.98 8.27 -18.80
N PHE A 408 -18.02 8.53 -17.91
CA PHE A 408 -18.06 9.60 -16.93
C PHE A 408 -16.67 10.21 -16.81
N ASP A 409 -16.59 11.54 -16.79
CA ASP A 409 -15.31 12.25 -16.65
C ASP A 409 -15.06 12.70 -15.21
N THR A 410 -16.05 12.55 -14.33
CA THR A 410 -15.94 12.82 -12.90
C THR A 410 -16.62 11.74 -12.06
N GLU A 411 -16.09 11.51 -10.85
CA GLU A 411 -16.70 10.63 -9.86
C GLU A 411 -18.11 11.10 -9.46
N THR A 412 -18.31 12.42 -9.39
CA THR A 412 -19.59 13.04 -9.03
C THR A 412 -20.69 12.73 -10.05
N ASP A 413 -20.37 12.77 -11.35
CA ASP A 413 -21.34 12.43 -12.41
C ASP A 413 -21.79 10.98 -12.32
N PHE A 414 -20.84 10.08 -12.04
CA PHE A 414 -21.15 8.68 -11.84
C PHE A 414 -22.04 8.45 -10.61
N VAL A 415 -21.72 9.09 -9.48
CA VAL A 415 -22.54 9.01 -8.25
C VAL A 415 -23.97 9.49 -8.53
N ARG A 416 -24.15 10.64 -9.21
CA ARG A 416 -25.47 11.15 -9.59
C ARG A 416 -26.23 10.17 -10.50
N ALA A 417 -25.54 9.49 -11.40
CA ALA A 417 -26.15 8.49 -12.28
C ALA A 417 -26.69 7.29 -11.50
N VAL A 418 -25.98 6.83 -10.46
CA VAL A 418 -26.47 5.77 -9.58
C VAL A 418 -27.62 6.26 -8.70
N GLU A 419 -27.49 7.45 -8.08
CA GLU A 419 -28.52 8.03 -7.20
C GLU A 419 -29.86 8.30 -7.91
N SER A 420 -29.81 8.68 -9.18
CA SER A 420 -31.01 8.90 -10.02
C SER A 420 -31.66 7.61 -10.53
N GLY A 421 -31.06 6.44 -10.29
CA GLY A 421 -31.56 5.16 -10.79
C GLY A 421 -31.37 4.97 -12.30
N SER A 422 -30.53 5.79 -12.94
CA SER A 422 -30.28 5.70 -14.38
C SER A 422 -29.46 4.46 -14.77
N ILE A 423 -28.78 3.82 -13.82
CA ILE A 423 -28.13 2.51 -14.00
C ILE A 423 -29.07 1.47 -13.38
N LYS A 424 -29.61 0.58 -14.22
CA LYS A 424 -30.67 -0.33 -13.82
C LYS A 424 -30.14 -1.72 -13.51
N LYS A 425 -30.72 -2.34 -12.46
CA LYS A 425 -30.51 -3.74 -12.15
C LYS A 425 -31.00 -4.62 -13.30
N GLY A 426 -30.23 -5.65 -13.64
CA GLY A 426 -30.47 -6.53 -14.79
C GLY A 426 -29.94 -6.04 -16.14
N GLU A 427 -29.54 -4.77 -16.27
CA GLU A 427 -28.93 -4.23 -17.49
C GLU A 427 -27.40 -4.25 -17.38
N LYS A 428 -26.72 -5.06 -18.21
CA LYS A 428 -25.26 -5.15 -18.20
C LYS A 428 -24.63 -3.85 -18.70
N THR A 429 -23.99 -3.13 -17.79
CA THR A 429 -23.38 -1.82 -18.04
C THR A 429 -21.88 -1.86 -17.74
N VAL A 430 -21.07 -1.33 -18.65
CA VAL A 430 -19.64 -1.09 -18.45
C VAL A 430 -19.45 0.39 -18.17
N VAL A 431 -19.31 0.74 -16.89
CA VAL A 431 -19.02 2.11 -16.44
C VAL A 431 -17.56 2.42 -16.71
N ILE A 432 -17.30 3.55 -17.35
CA ILE A 432 -15.95 3.99 -17.71
C ILE A 432 -15.70 5.38 -17.12
N LEU A 433 -14.83 5.45 -16.12
CA LEU A 433 -14.42 6.67 -15.44
C LEU A 433 -13.08 7.16 -16.00
N ARG A 434 -13.10 8.27 -16.74
CA ARG A 434 -11.96 8.79 -17.51
C ARG A 434 -11.36 10.02 -16.86
N TYR A 435 -10.11 10.34 -17.24
CA TYR A 435 -9.39 11.52 -16.77
C TYR A 435 -9.19 11.53 -15.26
N LEU A 436 -8.98 10.34 -14.69
CA LEU A 436 -8.68 10.10 -13.28
C LEU A 436 -7.31 9.44 -13.10
N GLY A 437 -6.51 9.31 -14.16
CA GLY A 437 -5.14 8.82 -14.07
C GLY A 437 -4.15 9.79 -13.41
N PRO A 438 -2.84 9.47 -13.41
CA PRO A 438 -1.82 10.27 -12.72
C PRO A 438 -1.82 11.75 -13.10
N LYS A 439 -2.02 12.06 -14.39
CA LYS A 439 -2.06 13.44 -14.88
C LYS A 439 -3.49 14.02 -14.96
N GLY A 440 -4.47 13.21 -15.34
CA GLY A 440 -5.86 13.66 -15.53
C GLY A 440 -6.61 13.92 -14.22
N GLY A 441 -6.34 13.11 -13.19
CA GLY A 441 -6.95 13.21 -11.87
C GLY A 441 -6.83 14.62 -11.27
N PRO A 442 -5.61 15.17 -11.10
CA PRO A 442 -4.29 14.50 -11.08
C PRO A 442 -4.10 13.62 -9.82
N GLY A 443 -2.97 12.91 -9.71
CA GLY A 443 -2.64 12.11 -8.52
C GLY A 443 -3.28 10.73 -8.48
N MET A 444 -3.91 10.29 -9.57
CA MET A 444 -4.52 8.96 -9.70
C MET A 444 -5.42 8.62 -8.50
N PRO A 445 -6.47 9.40 -8.21
CA PRO A 445 -7.30 9.23 -7.02
C PRO A 445 -7.88 7.82 -6.92
N GLU A 446 -7.99 7.33 -5.68
CA GLU A 446 -8.63 6.07 -5.36
C GLU A 446 -10.12 6.27 -5.09
N MET A 447 -10.96 5.54 -5.82
CA MET A 447 -12.41 5.64 -5.76
C MET A 447 -12.99 4.44 -5.02
N LEU A 448 -13.48 4.68 -3.80
CA LEU A 448 -14.28 3.70 -3.04
C LEU A 448 -15.76 4.06 -3.00
N LYS A 449 -16.12 5.35 -3.09
CA LYS A 449 -17.52 5.78 -3.00
C LYS A 449 -18.36 5.21 -4.16
N PRO A 450 -17.94 5.30 -5.44
CA PRO A 450 -18.57 4.63 -6.58
C PRO A 450 -18.83 3.15 -6.35
N THR A 451 -17.81 2.44 -5.89
CA THR A 451 -17.79 0.99 -5.80
C THR A 451 -18.61 0.50 -4.61
N GLY A 452 -18.50 1.17 -3.46
CA GLY A 452 -19.37 0.96 -2.30
C GLY A 452 -20.84 1.27 -2.59
N LEU A 453 -21.12 2.31 -3.38
CA LEU A 453 -22.47 2.68 -3.78
C LEU A 453 -23.10 1.63 -4.71
N ILE A 454 -22.38 1.13 -5.72
CA ILE A 454 -22.84 0.03 -6.60
C ILE A 454 -23.20 -1.20 -5.76
N MET A 455 -22.32 -1.59 -4.82
CA MET A 455 -22.55 -2.75 -3.97
C MET A 455 -23.75 -2.53 -3.03
N GLY A 456 -23.83 -1.36 -2.38
CA GLY A 456 -24.96 -1.00 -1.52
C GLY A 456 -26.31 -0.90 -2.27
N ALA A 457 -26.28 -0.52 -3.54
CA ALA A 457 -27.46 -0.51 -4.41
C ALA A 457 -27.83 -1.90 -4.97
N GLY A 458 -27.02 -2.93 -4.72
CA GLY A 458 -27.26 -4.28 -5.22
C GLY A 458 -26.98 -4.47 -6.72
N LEU A 459 -26.14 -3.61 -7.30
CA LEU A 459 -25.77 -3.60 -8.74
C LEU A 459 -24.47 -4.37 -9.05
N GLY A 460 -23.84 -5.00 -8.05
CA GLY A 460 -22.50 -5.58 -8.15
C GLY A 460 -22.30 -6.66 -9.23
N GLN A 461 -23.38 -7.31 -9.67
CA GLN A 461 -23.35 -8.33 -10.75
C GLN A 461 -23.75 -7.77 -12.13
N ASP A 462 -24.25 -6.54 -12.19
CA ASP A 462 -24.78 -5.93 -13.41
C ASP A 462 -23.90 -4.79 -13.95
N VAL A 463 -22.92 -4.35 -13.16
CA VAL A 463 -22.04 -3.24 -13.50
C VAL A 463 -20.59 -3.68 -13.41
N ALA A 464 -19.85 -3.56 -14.52
CA ALA A 464 -18.40 -3.57 -14.53
C ALA A 464 -17.89 -2.12 -14.51
N CYS A 465 -16.84 -1.84 -13.76
CA CYS A 465 -16.21 -0.52 -13.72
C CYS A 465 -14.83 -0.56 -14.35
N LEU A 466 -14.49 0.43 -15.17
CA LEU A 466 -13.20 0.66 -15.80
C LEU A 466 -12.73 2.08 -15.47
N THR A 467 -11.45 2.28 -15.20
CA THR A 467 -10.91 3.64 -14.97
C THR A 467 -9.41 3.72 -15.20
N ASP A 468 -8.92 4.88 -15.63
CA ASP A 468 -7.50 5.26 -15.61
C ASP A 468 -6.98 5.68 -14.22
N GLY A 469 -7.88 5.87 -13.25
CA GLY A 469 -7.57 6.06 -11.82
C GLY A 469 -7.37 4.75 -11.07
N ARG A 470 -7.82 4.67 -9.80
CA ARG A 470 -7.75 3.45 -8.97
C ARG A 470 -9.11 3.18 -8.33
N PHE A 471 -9.48 1.91 -8.17
CA PHE A 471 -10.64 1.51 -7.35
C PHE A 471 -10.17 0.89 -6.04
N SER A 472 -10.84 1.24 -4.94
CA SER A 472 -10.57 0.61 -3.65
C SER A 472 -11.31 -0.73 -3.50
N GLY A 473 -10.69 -1.69 -2.81
CA GLY A 473 -10.87 -3.15 -2.96
C GLY A 473 -12.21 -3.79 -2.55
N GLY A 474 -13.33 -3.06 -2.57
CA GLY A 474 -14.65 -3.57 -2.17
C GLY A 474 -15.60 -3.99 -3.31
N SER A 475 -15.24 -3.80 -4.59
CA SER A 475 -16.13 -4.09 -5.72
C SER A 475 -15.52 -4.98 -6.79
N HIS A 476 -16.41 -5.52 -7.63
CA HIS A 476 -16.16 -6.24 -8.88
C HIS A 476 -15.63 -5.30 -10.00
N GLY A 477 -14.78 -4.34 -9.65
CA GLY A 477 -14.28 -3.29 -10.54
C GLY A 477 -12.93 -3.67 -11.15
N PHE A 478 -12.75 -3.36 -12.43
CA PHE A 478 -11.49 -3.55 -13.16
C PHE A 478 -10.77 -2.19 -13.24
N VAL A 479 -9.48 -2.11 -12.92
CA VAL A 479 -8.71 -0.86 -13.10
C VAL A 479 -7.99 -0.96 -14.45
N ILE A 480 -8.18 0.04 -15.33
CA ILE A 480 -7.61 0.06 -16.68
C ILE A 480 -6.57 1.18 -16.83
N GLY A 481 -5.31 0.82 -16.97
CA GLY A 481 -4.29 1.77 -17.40
C GLY A 481 -4.32 1.97 -18.92
N GLY A 482 -4.54 3.19 -19.41
CA GLY A 482 -4.29 3.49 -20.83
C GLY A 482 -4.89 4.78 -21.38
N ARG A 483 -4.19 5.39 -22.36
CA ARG A 483 -4.69 6.53 -23.17
C ARG A 483 -5.94 6.22 -24.01
N PRO A 484 -6.13 5.02 -24.57
CA PRO A 484 -7.30 4.74 -25.42
C PRO A 484 -8.65 4.88 -24.70
N ILE A 485 -8.66 4.82 -23.36
CA ILE A 485 -9.87 5.02 -22.56
C ILE A 485 -10.56 6.37 -22.83
N ALA A 486 -9.79 7.40 -23.22
CA ALA A 486 -10.29 8.73 -23.55
C ALA A 486 -11.14 8.75 -24.84
N LEU A 487 -11.03 7.71 -25.68
CA LEU A 487 -11.71 7.61 -26.98
C LEU A 487 -13.04 6.84 -26.91
N VAL A 488 -13.37 6.25 -25.75
CA VAL A 488 -14.61 5.49 -25.60
C VAL A 488 -15.81 6.43 -25.50
N GLN A 489 -16.92 6.06 -26.14
CA GLN A 489 -18.18 6.81 -26.14
C GLN A 489 -19.31 5.93 -25.59
N ASP A 490 -20.40 6.56 -25.12
CA ASP A 490 -21.58 5.86 -24.65
C ASP A 490 -22.15 4.95 -25.75
N GLY A 491 -22.41 3.69 -25.39
CA GLY A 491 -22.92 2.66 -26.31
C GLY A 491 -21.87 1.73 -26.94
N ASP A 492 -20.57 2.02 -26.81
CA ASP A 492 -19.50 1.10 -27.22
C ASP A 492 -19.55 -0.22 -26.41
N ASN A 493 -19.00 -1.32 -26.94
CA ASN A 493 -19.03 -2.64 -26.30
C ASN A 493 -17.62 -3.23 -26.02
N THR A 494 -17.40 -3.64 -24.77
CA THR A 494 -16.29 -4.49 -24.25
C THR A 494 -14.89 -3.87 -24.09
N ILE A 495 -14.00 -4.55 -23.32
CA ILE A 495 -12.57 -4.18 -23.13
C ILE A 495 -11.75 -4.28 -24.43
N ASN A 496 -12.16 -5.19 -25.32
CA ASN A 496 -11.76 -5.16 -26.72
C ASN A 496 -12.78 -4.31 -27.46
N LEU A 497 -12.58 -2.99 -27.47
CA LEU A 497 -13.53 -2.06 -28.09
C LEU A 497 -13.92 -2.60 -29.46
N ARG A 498 -15.20 -2.98 -29.65
CA ARG A 498 -15.70 -3.52 -30.93
C ARG A 498 -15.96 -2.39 -31.93
N VAL A 499 -14.93 -1.60 -32.14
CA VAL A 499 -14.86 -0.44 -33.02
C VAL A 499 -13.66 -0.68 -33.92
N SER A 500 -13.79 -0.35 -35.21
CA SER A 500 -12.71 -0.58 -36.16
C SER A 500 -11.49 0.30 -35.84
N ASP A 501 -10.30 -0.13 -36.25
CA ASP A 501 -9.08 0.62 -36.03
C ASP A 501 -9.14 1.99 -36.73
N GLU A 502 -9.85 2.10 -37.86
CA GLU A 502 -10.05 3.38 -38.56
C GLU A 502 -10.87 4.37 -37.74
N GLU A 503 -11.95 3.91 -37.08
CA GLU A 503 -12.78 4.77 -36.24
C GLU A 503 -12.04 5.17 -34.96
N LEU A 504 -11.28 4.24 -34.36
CA LEU A 504 -10.40 4.58 -33.23
C LEU A 504 -9.36 5.63 -33.61
N GLU A 505 -8.77 5.53 -34.80
CA GLU A 505 -7.80 6.50 -35.28
C GLU A 505 -8.44 7.86 -35.63
N ARG A 506 -9.67 7.87 -36.18
CA ARG A 506 -10.45 9.10 -36.37
C ARG A 506 -10.69 9.80 -35.02
N ARG A 507 -11.18 9.07 -34.01
CA ARG A 507 -11.41 9.59 -32.66
C ARG A 507 -10.10 10.11 -32.04
N ARG A 508 -8.98 9.42 -32.27
CA ARG A 508 -7.65 9.84 -31.78
C ARG A 508 -7.22 11.18 -32.37
N LYS A 509 -7.46 11.42 -33.67
CA LYS A 509 -7.12 12.67 -34.35
C LYS A 509 -8.00 13.85 -33.90
N GLU A 510 -9.25 13.58 -33.54
CA GLU A 510 -10.19 14.59 -33.06
C GLU A 510 -10.03 14.90 -31.56
N TRP A 511 -9.43 13.99 -30.79
CA TRP A 511 -9.28 14.13 -29.36
C TRP A 511 -8.34 15.27 -28.98
N LYS A 512 -8.84 16.16 -28.11
CA LYS A 512 -8.05 17.23 -27.49
C LYS A 512 -7.97 16.98 -26.00
N ALA A 513 -6.74 16.95 -25.47
CA ALA A 513 -6.52 16.79 -24.04
C ALA A 513 -7.21 17.91 -23.26
N PRO A 514 -8.03 17.60 -22.24
CA PRO A 514 -8.55 18.61 -21.33
C PRO A 514 -7.41 19.37 -20.64
N PRO A 515 -7.62 20.64 -20.26
CA PRO A 515 -6.63 21.37 -19.46
C PRO A 515 -6.40 20.66 -18.12
N LEU A 516 -5.18 20.78 -17.58
CA LEU A 516 -4.89 20.31 -16.23
C LEU A 516 -5.80 21.02 -15.23
N LYS A 517 -6.31 20.27 -14.25
CA LYS A 517 -7.19 20.80 -13.18
C LYS A 517 -6.44 21.66 -12.14
N VAL A 518 -5.12 21.77 -12.27
CA VAL A 518 -4.23 22.49 -11.34
C VAL A 518 -3.20 23.29 -12.14
N HIS A 519 -2.82 24.47 -11.63
CA HIS A 519 -1.87 25.38 -12.29
C HIS A 519 -0.62 25.69 -11.46
N GLN A 520 -0.58 25.30 -10.18
CA GLN A 520 0.54 25.49 -9.26
C GLN A 520 0.53 24.46 -8.13
N GLY A 521 1.59 24.44 -7.31
CA GLY A 521 1.70 23.56 -6.13
C GLY A 521 2.14 22.12 -6.43
N THR A 522 2.08 21.24 -5.42
CA THR A 522 2.63 19.87 -5.50
C THR A 522 1.97 19.03 -6.60
N LEU A 523 0.65 19.13 -6.78
CA LEU A 523 -0.05 18.40 -7.84
C LEU A 523 0.38 18.87 -9.22
N TYR A 524 0.63 20.17 -9.41
CA TYR A 524 1.13 20.66 -10.68
C TYR A 524 2.53 20.09 -10.97
N LYS A 525 3.45 20.13 -9.99
CA LYS A 525 4.77 19.48 -10.12
C LYS A 525 4.63 18.01 -10.49
N TYR A 526 3.80 17.26 -9.77
CA TYR A 526 3.53 15.84 -10.01
C TYR A 526 3.09 15.58 -11.46
N THR A 527 2.15 16.37 -12.01
CA THR A 527 1.70 16.17 -13.40
C THR A 527 2.80 16.34 -14.45
N LYS A 528 3.86 17.10 -14.14
CA LYS A 528 4.99 17.32 -15.06
C LYS A 528 5.94 16.15 -15.13
N VAL A 529 6.17 15.48 -13.99
CA VAL A 529 7.24 14.47 -13.87
C VAL A 529 6.74 13.03 -13.75
N VAL A 530 5.48 12.82 -13.36
CA VAL A 530 4.97 11.46 -13.14
C VAL A 530 4.95 10.64 -14.44
N THR A 531 5.43 9.40 -14.34
CA THR A 531 5.26 8.36 -15.36
C THR A 531 3.85 7.75 -15.32
N ASP A 532 3.55 6.82 -16.22
CA ASP A 532 2.28 6.12 -16.20
C ASP A 532 2.24 4.99 -15.16
N ALA A 533 1.04 4.47 -14.93
CA ALA A 533 0.77 3.44 -13.94
C ALA A 533 1.49 2.11 -14.19
N SER A 534 1.76 1.74 -15.45
CA SER A 534 2.48 0.49 -15.73
C SER A 534 3.94 0.52 -15.29
N HIS A 535 4.49 1.73 -15.10
CA HIS A 535 5.83 1.99 -14.56
C HIS A 535 5.78 2.46 -13.08
N GLY A 536 4.68 2.15 -12.37
CA GLY A 536 4.56 2.45 -10.94
C GLY A 536 4.33 3.92 -10.60
N CYS A 537 3.99 4.77 -11.56
CA CYS A 537 3.81 6.21 -11.37
C CYS A 537 5.02 6.89 -10.69
N VAL A 538 6.25 6.45 -10.97
CA VAL A 538 7.47 7.09 -10.43
C VAL A 538 7.60 8.54 -10.91
N THR A 539 8.30 9.38 -10.15
CA THR A 539 8.45 10.82 -10.42
C THR A 539 9.90 11.26 -10.63
N ASP A 540 10.82 10.30 -10.65
CA ASP A 540 12.28 10.44 -10.73
C ASP A 540 12.90 9.54 -11.80
N ALA A 541 12.10 9.15 -12.81
CA ALA A 541 12.50 8.27 -13.90
C ALA A 541 13.53 8.87 -14.88
#